data_AF-A0A7Y5QH03-F1
#
_entry.id   AF-A0A7Y5QH03-F1
#
_cell.length_a   1.000
_cell.length_b   1.000
_cell.length_c   1.000
_cell.angle_alpha   90.00
_cell.angle_beta   90.00
_cell.angle_gamma   90.00
#
_symmetry.space_group_name_H-M   'P 1'
#
loop_
_entity.id
_entity.type
_entity.pdbx_description
1 polymer ?
#
loop_
_entity_poly.entity_id
_entity_poly.type
_entity_poly.pdbx_seq_one_letter_code
_entity_poly.pdbx_strand_id
1 'polypeptide(L)'
;MTTTPSDVTVLLDDRLRLTAAVLTLTHYPDQEKAKHGSHLHARSTRKHLAESADHPAVRDLQALLDRGAPLEAIFTLALMLDLETGSVERSPSWMPPGWGAALRDFYENTPLRAFWQKEEESWLRAVDEAARALGDKQFKPFLEMFVGAFPERLIFAPNILYPSDRELGLRLGGEIVCLVPPRIAWGESPPWPFDEDPAHVYRAVVATAGQMLMMDFLRANAGSISLEGQKPLPLNDAFMQNNPTWAEQFTYLFVTSAVAIFLEDHVSRQEADAYVLMERRVTGLDVLPPAIQVYRRYMREVRDGNYSTILDFIPHFSRQLRIAHRVGKM
;
A
#
# COMPACT_ATOMS: atom_id res chain seq x y z
N MET A 1 4.94 -32.15 7.24
CA MET A 1 3.90 -31.15 7.54
C MET A 1 3.70 -30.36 6.27
N THR A 2 2.49 -30.36 5.70
CA THR A 2 2.15 -29.54 4.52
C THR A 2 2.01 -28.10 5.01
N THR A 3 2.94 -27.22 4.63
CA THR A 3 2.81 -25.78 4.88
C THR A 3 1.72 -25.22 3.98
N THR A 4 0.75 -24.53 4.57
CA THR A 4 -0.28 -23.83 3.79
C THR A 4 0.37 -22.62 3.10
N PRO A 5 0.23 -22.45 1.78
CA PRO A 5 0.78 -21.29 1.07
C PRO A 5 0.13 -20.00 1.57
N SER A 6 0.82 -18.86 1.41
CA SER A 6 0.26 -17.55 1.73
C SER A 6 -1.10 -17.33 1.06
N ASP A 7 -1.98 -16.58 1.74
CA ASP A 7 -3.27 -16.12 1.24
C ASP A 7 -3.17 -14.85 0.37
N VAL A 8 -1.94 -14.43 0.06
CA VAL A 8 -1.61 -13.35 -0.86
C VAL A 8 -1.06 -13.94 -2.16
N THR A 9 -1.68 -13.60 -3.29
CA THR A 9 -1.17 -13.97 -4.62
C THR A 9 -0.17 -12.93 -5.10
N VAL A 10 1.03 -13.35 -5.47
CA VAL A 10 1.98 -12.48 -6.16
C VAL A 10 1.74 -12.55 -7.65
N LEU A 11 1.58 -11.41 -8.31
CA LEU A 11 1.46 -11.37 -9.77
C LEU A 11 2.14 -10.16 -10.39
N LEU A 12 2.56 -10.36 -11.63
CA LEU A 12 3.01 -9.31 -12.51
C LEU A 12 1.84 -8.86 -13.38
N ASP A 13 1.47 -7.59 -13.30
CA ASP A 13 0.38 -7.03 -14.10
C ASP A 13 0.92 -6.04 -15.13
N ASP A 14 0.78 -6.37 -16.40
CA ASP A 14 1.28 -5.53 -17.50
C ASP A 14 0.60 -4.17 -17.57
N ARG A 15 -0.62 -4.00 -17.05
CA ARG A 15 -1.31 -2.70 -16.98
C ARG A 15 -0.63 -1.78 -15.98
N LEU A 16 -0.26 -2.34 -14.82
CA LEU A 16 0.50 -1.62 -13.79
C LEU A 16 1.90 -1.26 -14.30
N ARG A 17 2.60 -2.21 -14.94
CA ARG A 17 3.93 -1.96 -15.55
C ARG A 17 3.89 -0.90 -16.64
N LEU A 18 2.88 -0.95 -17.51
CA LEU A 18 2.68 0.02 -18.58
C LEU A 18 2.51 1.42 -17.98
N THR A 19 1.65 1.55 -16.98
CA THR A 19 1.39 2.83 -16.31
C THR A 19 2.64 3.36 -15.61
N ALA A 20 3.40 2.49 -14.92
CA ALA A 20 4.67 2.86 -14.31
C ALA A 20 5.73 3.28 -15.35
N ALA A 21 5.76 2.65 -16.52
CA ALA A 21 6.65 3.02 -17.62
C ALA A 21 6.29 4.38 -18.23
N VAL A 22 4.99 4.67 -18.43
CA VAL A 22 4.53 5.99 -18.88
C VAL A 22 4.82 7.05 -17.81
N LEU A 23 4.58 6.74 -16.53
CA LEU A 23 4.87 7.63 -15.40
C LEU A 23 6.35 8.04 -15.36
N THR A 24 7.25 7.13 -15.73
CA THR A 24 8.71 7.38 -15.81
C THR A 24 9.08 8.50 -16.80
N LEU A 25 8.22 8.79 -17.78
CA LEU A 25 8.45 9.84 -18.78
C LEU A 25 7.81 11.19 -18.42
N THR A 26 7.03 11.24 -17.35
CA THR A 26 6.41 12.49 -16.86
C THR A 26 7.41 13.30 -16.02
N HIS A 27 6.97 14.43 -15.46
CA HIS A 27 7.71 15.19 -14.46
C HIS A 27 7.61 14.58 -13.05
N TYR A 28 6.75 13.58 -12.82
CA TYR A 28 6.59 12.95 -11.49
C TYR A 28 7.92 12.43 -10.92
N PRO A 29 8.75 11.68 -11.67
CA PRO A 29 10.08 11.25 -11.22
C PRO A 29 10.96 12.36 -10.65
N ASP A 30 10.90 13.56 -11.23
CA ASP A 30 11.73 14.70 -10.84
C ASP A 30 11.16 15.43 -9.60
N GLN A 31 9.87 15.22 -9.31
CA GLN A 31 9.16 15.75 -8.15
C GLN A 31 9.21 14.81 -6.94
N GLU A 32 9.42 13.52 -7.16
CA GLU A 32 9.62 12.53 -6.11
C GLU A 32 10.89 12.90 -5.33
N LYS A 33 10.73 13.33 -4.08
CA LYS A 33 11.81 13.79 -3.20
C LYS A 33 12.66 12.62 -2.66
N ALA A 34 12.90 11.61 -3.48
CA ALA A 34 13.76 10.49 -3.11
C ALA A 34 15.19 11.01 -2.94
N LYS A 35 15.62 11.17 -1.68
CA LYS A 35 16.97 11.64 -1.30
C LYS A 35 18.11 10.80 -1.91
N HIS A 36 17.80 9.63 -2.46
CA HIS A 36 18.78 8.60 -2.84
C HIS A 36 18.76 8.21 -4.32
N GLY A 37 18.05 8.98 -5.17
CA GLY A 37 18.02 8.74 -6.62
C GLY A 37 17.12 7.56 -7.02
N SER A 38 16.75 7.52 -8.29
CA SER A 38 15.86 6.51 -8.86
C SER A 38 16.56 5.18 -9.11
N HIS A 39 15.86 4.06 -8.87
CA HIS A 39 16.35 2.71 -9.16
C HIS A 39 16.90 2.57 -10.58
N LEU A 40 17.89 1.69 -10.76
CA LEU A 40 18.53 1.46 -12.05
C LEU A 40 17.52 1.15 -13.17
N HIS A 41 16.53 0.29 -12.90
CA HIS A 41 15.50 -0.06 -13.90
C HIS A 41 14.63 1.13 -14.30
N ALA A 42 14.29 2.02 -13.37
CA ALA A 42 13.55 3.24 -13.67
C ALA A 42 14.36 4.19 -14.59
N ARG A 43 15.66 4.35 -14.34
CA ARG A 43 16.56 5.13 -15.20
C ARG A 43 16.72 4.51 -16.58
N SER A 44 16.94 3.20 -16.64
CA SER A 44 17.05 2.46 -17.90
C SER A 44 15.77 2.57 -18.72
N THR A 45 14.61 2.50 -18.08
CA THR A 45 13.29 2.68 -18.72
C THR A 45 13.15 4.09 -19.29
N ARG A 46 13.44 5.13 -18.50
CA ARG A 46 13.40 6.53 -18.96
C ARG A 46 14.31 6.76 -20.17
N LYS A 47 15.54 6.23 -20.12
CA LYS A 47 16.52 6.34 -21.20
C LYS A 47 16.05 5.63 -22.46
N HIS A 48 15.50 4.42 -22.33
CA HIS A 48 15.07 3.62 -23.47
C HIS A 48 13.84 4.20 -24.17
N LEU A 49 12.95 4.84 -23.41
CA LEU A 49 11.71 5.42 -23.91
C LEU A 49 11.80 6.94 -24.14
N ALA A 50 13.00 7.53 -24.10
CA ALA A 50 13.18 8.98 -24.15
C ALA A 50 12.58 9.62 -25.41
N GLU A 51 12.66 8.94 -26.56
CA GLU A 51 12.08 9.40 -27.82
C GLU A 51 10.54 9.36 -27.83
N SER A 52 9.92 8.70 -26.86
CA SER A 52 8.47 8.60 -26.69
C SER A 52 7.91 9.59 -25.66
N ALA A 53 8.71 10.56 -25.18
CA ALA A 53 8.29 11.52 -24.16
C ALA A 53 7.09 12.40 -24.59
N ASP A 54 6.96 12.71 -25.89
CA ASP A 54 5.85 13.52 -26.43
C ASP A 54 4.59 12.70 -26.77
N HIS A 55 4.60 11.39 -26.48
CA HIS A 55 3.48 10.50 -26.80
C HIS A 55 2.18 10.96 -26.11
N PRO A 56 0.99 10.85 -26.76
CA PRO A 56 -0.29 11.21 -26.16
C PRO A 56 -0.50 10.68 -24.73
N ALA A 57 -0.22 9.39 -24.50
CA ALA A 57 -0.29 8.77 -23.17
C ALA A 57 0.57 9.48 -22.10
N VAL A 58 1.76 9.97 -22.44
CA VAL A 58 2.62 10.68 -21.48
C VAL A 58 2.03 12.06 -21.16
N ARG A 59 1.55 12.77 -22.19
CA ARG A 59 0.94 14.10 -22.04
C ARG A 59 -0.36 14.05 -21.24
N ASP A 60 -1.21 13.05 -21.50
CA ASP A 60 -2.46 12.86 -20.77
C ASP A 60 -2.20 12.47 -19.31
N LEU A 61 -1.19 11.63 -19.04
CA LEU A 61 -0.78 11.31 -17.68
C LEU A 61 -0.25 12.53 -16.95
N GLN A 62 0.61 13.32 -17.59
CA GLN A 62 1.12 14.57 -17.03
C GLN A 62 -0.04 15.53 -16.70
N ALA A 63 -1.02 15.66 -17.58
CA ALA A 63 -2.19 16.51 -17.34
C ALA A 63 -3.04 16.03 -16.15
N LEU A 64 -3.14 14.71 -15.91
CA LEU A 64 -3.79 14.16 -14.72
C LEU A 64 -3.00 14.52 -13.45
N LEU A 65 -1.67 14.35 -13.48
CA LEU A 65 -0.79 14.70 -12.36
C LEU A 65 -0.85 16.20 -12.04
N ASP A 66 -0.83 17.07 -13.05
CA ASP A 66 -0.91 18.53 -12.89
C ASP A 66 -2.24 18.98 -12.26
N ARG A 67 -3.31 18.19 -12.44
CA ARG A 67 -4.61 18.41 -11.79
C ARG A 67 -4.70 17.81 -10.38
N GLY A 68 -3.62 17.21 -9.89
CA GLY A 68 -3.57 16.57 -8.58
C GLY A 68 -4.32 15.23 -8.52
N ALA A 69 -4.48 14.52 -9.64
CA ALA A 69 -5.04 13.18 -9.61
C ALA A 69 -4.13 12.26 -8.77
N PRO A 70 -4.68 11.55 -7.76
CA PRO A 70 -3.87 10.67 -6.92
C PRO A 70 -3.39 9.46 -7.74
N LEU A 71 -2.18 8.98 -7.43
CA LEU A 71 -1.61 7.81 -8.12
C LEU A 71 -2.50 6.58 -7.94
N GLU A 72 -3.12 6.38 -6.79
CA GLU A 72 -4.06 5.29 -6.57
C GLU A 72 -5.18 5.30 -7.60
N ALA A 73 -5.76 6.47 -7.92
CA ALA A 73 -6.80 6.55 -8.95
C ALA A 73 -6.27 6.24 -10.35
N ILE A 74 -5.07 6.73 -10.68
CA ILE A 74 -4.42 6.49 -11.97
C ILE A 74 -4.12 4.99 -12.16
N PHE A 75 -3.53 4.34 -11.17
CA PHE A 75 -3.21 2.92 -11.24
C PHE A 75 -4.46 2.03 -11.13
N THR A 76 -5.48 2.42 -10.37
CA THR A 76 -6.78 1.73 -10.41
C THR A 76 -7.43 1.84 -11.78
N LEU A 77 -7.35 3.00 -12.45
CA LEU A 77 -7.82 3.16 -13.82
C LEU A 77 -7.08 2.24 -14.79
N ALA A 78 -5.77 2.07 -14.61
CA ALA A 78 -4.99 1.12 -15.40
C ALA A 78 -5.49 -0.32 -15.25
N LEU A 79 -5.84 -0.75 -14.03
CA LEU A 79 -6.41 -2.07 -13.79
C LEU A 79 -7.77 -2.29 -14.48
N MET A 80 -8.49 -1.21 -14.82
CA MET A 80 -9.75 -1.30 -15.57
C MET A 80 -9.56 -1.44 -17.08
N LEU A 81 -8.33 -1.26 -17.57
CA LEU A 81 -7.98 -1.34 -18.99
C LEU A 81 -7.96 -2.80 -19.45
N ASP A 82 -8.65 -3.06 -20.55
CA ASP A 82 -8.36 -4.20 -21.41
C ASP A 82 -7.22 -3.80 -22.35
N LEU A 83 -6.03 -4.41 -22.18
CA LEU A 83 -4.85 -4.11 -22.99
C LEU A 83 -5.00 -4.53 -24.45
N GLU A 84 -5.81 -5.54 -24.76
CA GLU A 84 -5.99 -6.02 -26.13
C GLU A 84 -6.84 -5.05 -26.94
N THR A 85 -7.89 -4.50 -26.32
CA THR A 85 -8.81 -3.61 -27.02
C THR A 85 -8.51 -2.13 -26.77
N GLY A 86 -7.85 -1.80 -25.66
CA GLY A 86 -7.68 -0.43 -25.17
C GLY A 86 -8.95 0.13 -24.53
N SER A 87 -9.94 -0.72 -24.26
CA SER A 87 -11.24 -0.31 -23.73
C SER A 87 -11.27 -0.32 -22.19
N VAL A 88 -12.14 0.51 -21.63
CA VAL A 88 -12.43 0.58 -20.19
C VAL A 88 -13.93 0.45 -20.02
N GLU A 89 -14.39 -0.67 -19.48
CA GLU A 89 -15.81 -1.04 -19.42
C GLU A 89 -16.68 0.08 -18.80
N ARG A 90 -16.20 0.67 -17.71
CA ARG A 90 -16.85 1.79 -17.04
C ARG A 90 -15.90 2.96 -16.83
N SER A 91 -15.74 3.76 -17.87
CA SER A 91 -14.86 4.94 -17.84
C SER A 91 -15.29 5.95 -16.77
N PRO A 92 -14.41 6.32 -15.81
CA PRO A 92 -14.67 7.41 -14.88
C PRO A 92 -14.83 8.75 -15.61
N SER A 93 -15.67 9.66 -15.08
CA SER A 93 -15.91 10.97 -15.72
C SER A 93 -14.68 11.87 -15.78
N TRP A 94 -13.69 11.63 -14.94
CA TRP A 94 -12.43 12.36 -14.89
C TRP A 94 -11.35 11.74 -15.81
N MET A 95 -11.60 10.58 -16.42
CA MET A 95 -10.66 9.92 -17.34
C MET A 95 -10.47 10.76 -18.60
N PRO A 96 -9.23 10.97 -19.08
CA PRO A 96 -8.99 11.65 -20.35
C PRO A 96 -9.69 10.92 -21.53
N PRO A 97 -10.33 11.64 -22.46
CA PRO A 97 -10.90 11.02 -23.64
C PRO A 97 -9.84 10.26 -24.43
N GLY A 98 -10.10 9.00 -24.78
CA GLY A 98 -9.16 8.17 -25.53
C GLY A 98 -7.96 7.64 -24.73
N TRP A 99 -7.93 7.82 -23.41
CA TRP A 99 -6.84 7.36 -22.53
C TRP A 99 -6.44 5.90 -22.77
N GLY A 100 -7.40 4.97 -22.76
CA GLY A 100 -7.12 3.56 -22.98
C GLY A 100 -6.54 3.25 -24.36
N ALA A 101 -7.02 3.94 -25.40
CA ALA A 101 -6.45 3.83 -26.74
C ALA A 101 -5.02 4.39 -26.81
N ALA A 102 -4.75 5.52 -26.13
CA ALA A 102 -3.42 6.11 -26.06
C ALA A 102 -2.43 5.23 -25.30
N LEU A 103 -2.85 4.58 -24.20
CA LEU A 103 -2.02 3.62 -23.47
C LEU A 103 -1.70 2.39 -24.32
N ARG A 104 -2.70 1.85 -25.01
CA ARG A 104 -2.51 0.73 -25.93
C ARG A 104 -1.57 1.10 -27.09
N ASP A 105 -1.76 2.27 -27.68
CA ASP A 105 -0.88 2.81 -28.72
C ASP A 105 0.56 2.94 -28.22
N PHE A 106 0.76 3.43 -26.99
CA PHE A 106 2.07 3.48 -26.36
C PHE A 106 2.68 2.07 -26.22
N TYR A 107 1.87 1.09 -25.81
CA TYR A 107 2.33 -0.29 -25.66
C TYR A 107 2.69 -0.95 -27.00
N GLU A 108 1.95 -0.69 -28.06
CA GLU A 108 2.14 -1.32 -29.37
C GLU A 108 3.22 -0.63 -30.23
N ASN A 109 3.32 0.71 -30.15
CA ASN A 109 4.06 1.53 -31.12
C ASN A 109 5.31 2.21 -30.54
N THR A 110 5.69 1.90 -29.31
CA THR A 110 6.97 2.33 -28.70
C THR A 110 7.90 1.11 -28.51
N PRO A 111 9.20 1.31 -28.21
CA PRO A 111 10.10 0.16 -27.99
C PRO A 111 9.87 -0.55 -26.64
N LEU A 112 8.79 -0.22 -25.89
CA LEU A 112 8.49 -0.76 -24.57
C LEU A 112 8.47 -2.29 -24.53
N ARG A 113 7.78 -2.95 -25.47
CA ARG A 113 7.68 -4.43 -25.48
C ARG A 113 9.03 -5.11 -25.68
N ALA A 114 9.82 -4.59 -26.62
CA ALA A 114 11.16 -5.08 -26.88
C ALA A 114 12.08 -4.86 -25.67
N PHE A 115 11.89 -3.76 -24.94
CA PHE A 115 12.61 -3.50 -23.69
C PHE A 115 12.18 -4.46 -22.58
N TRP A 116 10.88 -4.69 -22.39
CA TRP A 116 10.37 -5.63 -21.39
C TRP A 116 10.84 -7.06 -21.59
N GLN A 117 10.99 -7.51 -22.83
CA GLN A 117 11.58 -8.81 -23.13
C GLN A 117 13.06 -8.90 -22.70
N LYS A 118 13.82 -7.80 -22.81
CA LYS A 118 15.22 -7.76 -22.35
C LYS A 118 15.33 -7.73 -20.82
N GLU A 119 14.37 -7.11 -20.14
CA GLU A 119 14.35 -6.95 -18.69
C GLU A 119 13.44 -7.98 -17.98
N GLU A 120 12.95 -8.99 -18.71
CA GLU A 120 11.96 -9.96 -18.20
C GLU A 120 12.48 -10.67 -16.95
N GLU A 121 13.75 -11.06 -16.95
CA GLU A 121 14.39 -11.75 -15.82
C GLU A 121 14.29 -10.92 -14.52
N SER A 122 14.48 -9.60 -14.59
CA SER A 122 14.41 -8.74 -13.41
C SER A 122 13.01 -8.65 -12.82
N TRP A 123 11.98 -8.62 -13.67
CA TRP A 123 10.58 -8.61 -13.22
C TRP A 123 10.16 -9.97 -12.65
N LEU A 124 10.50 -11.07 -13.32
CA LEU A 124 10.20 -12.42 -12.83
C LEU A 124 10.93 -12.69 -11.52
N ARG A 125 12.19 -12.23 -11.39
CA ARG A 125 12.94 -12.34 -10.15
C ARG A 125 12.25 -11.58 -9.01
N ALA A 126 11.78 -10.36 -9.23
CA ALA A 126 11.04 -9.60 -8.21
C ALA A 126 9.75 -10.30 -7.76
N VAL A 127 9.05 -10.98 -8.69
CA VAL A 127 7.88 -11.84 -8.37
C VAL A 127 8.29 -13.01 -7.49
N ASP A 128 9.34 -13.74 -7.89
CA ASP A 128 9.81 -14.90 -7.15
C ASP A 128 10.32 -14.54 -5.75
N GLU A 129 11.06 -13.44 -5.62
CA GLU A 129 11.54 -12.89 -4.34
C GLU A 129 10.37 -12.49 -3.45
N ALA A 130 9.38 -11.76 -3.97
CA ALA A 130 8.19 -11.38 -3.20
C ALA A 130 7.39 -12.62 -2.76
N ALA A 131 7.25 -13.63 -3.62
CA ALA A 131 6.57 -14.87 -3.29
C ALA A 131 7.32 -15.65 -2.18
N ARG A 132 8.66 -15.69 -2.24
CA ARG A 132 9.49 -16.28 -1.17
C ARG A 132 9.36 -15.52 0.14
N ALA A 133 9.35 -14.19 0.09
CA ALA A 133 9.18 -13.35 1.27
C ALA A 133 7.84 -13.61 1.98
N LEU A 134 6.73 -13.66 1.20
CA LEU A 134 5.39 -13.97 1.73
C LEU A 134 5.28 -15.40 2.28
N GLY A 135 5.91 -16.37 1.61
CA GLY A 135 6.05 -17.73 2.10
C GLY A 135 4.72 -18.38 2.49
N ASP A 136 4.57 -18.73 3.77
CA ASP A 136 3.40 -19.38 4.36
C ASP A 136 2.52 -18.44 5.20
N LYS A 137 2.82 -17.14 5.20
CA LYS A 137 2.14 -16.16 6.08
C LYS A 137 0.70 -15.92 5.65
N GLN A 138 -0.19 -15.85 6.64
CA GLN A 138 -1.62 -15.65 6.47
C GLN A 138 -2.01 -14.26 6.96
N PHE A 139 -2.38 -13.38 6.04
CA PHE A 139 -2.72 -11.98 6.31
C PHE A 139 -4.22 -11.77 6.51
N LYS A 140 -5.07 -12.51 5.81
CA LYS A 140 -6.53 -12.40 5.93
C LYS A 140 -7.00 -12.74 7.34
N PRO A 141 -6.67 -13.90 7.95
CA PRO A 141 -7.14 -14.20 9.30
C PRO A 141 -6.69 -13.15 10.32
N PHE A 142 -5.51 -12.56 10.10
CA PHE A 142 -5.02 -11.47 10.95
C PHE A 142 -5.91 -10.21 10.83
N LEU A 143 -6.20 -9.76 9.61
CA LEU A 143 -7.02 -8.58 9.35
C LEU A 143 -8.50 -8.79 9.70
N GLU A 144 -9.02 -10.01 9.50
CA GLU A 144 -10.39 -10.40 9.83
C GLU A 144 -10.70 -10.29 11.32
N MET A 145 -9.71 -10.43 12.20
CA MET A 145 -9.89 -10.16 13.64
C MET A 145 -10.35 -8.72 13.92
N PHE A 146 -10.14 -7.79 13.00
CA PHE A 146 -10.52 -6.38 13.18
C PHE A 146 -11.81 -6.04 12.44
N VAL A 147 -11.87 -6.34 11.14
CA VAL A 147 -12.96 -5.89 10.27
C VAL A 147 -14.02 -6.97 9.99
N GLY A 148 -13.82 -8.18 10.52
CA GLY A 148 -14.61 -9.36 10.15
C GLY A 148 -14.18 -9.95 8.81
N ALA A 149 -14.87 -11.01 8.39
CA ALA A 149 -14.60 -11.70 7.12
C ALA A 149 -14.77 -10.74 5.93
N PHE A 150 -13.84 -10.80 4.97
CA PHE A 150 -13.90 -10.00 3.75
C PHE A 150 -13.66 -10.86 2.50
N PRO A 151 -14.46 -10.68 1.43
CA PRO A 151 -14.41 -11.54 0.25
C PRO A 151 -13.19 -11.25 -0.64
N GLU A 152 -12.57 -10.09 -0.52
CA GLU A 152 -11.52 -9.68 -1.44
C GLU A 152 -10.31 -10.61 -1.42
N ARG A 153 -9.72 -10.86 -2.59
CA ARG A 153 -8.41 -11.49 -2.71
C ARG A 153 -7.31 -10.48 -2.43
N LEU A 154 -6.26 -10.89 -1.75
CA LEU A 154 -5.08 -10.06 -1.53
C LEU A 154 -4.08 -10.36 -2.65
N ILE A 155 -3.66 -9.31 -3.35
CA ILE A 155 -2.70 -9.38 -4.43
C ILE A 155 -1.48 -8.53 -4.07
N PHE A 156 -0.28 -9.09 -4.24
CA PHE A 156 0.97 -8.34 -4.17
C PHE A 156 1.54 -8.16 -5.58
N ALA A 157 1.73 -6.91 -5.98
CA ALA A 157 2.30 -6.55 -7.28
C ALA A 157 3.65 -5.86 -7.05
N PRO A 158 4.79 -6.56 -7.25
CA PRO A 158 6.09 -5.93 -7.12
C PRO A 158 6.29 -4.88 -8.22
N ASN A 159 6.82 -3.72 -7.86
CA ASN A 159 7.04 -2.61 -8.79
C ASN A 159 8.48 -2.11 -8.74
N ILE A 160 9.32 -2.51 -9.69
CA ILE A 160 10.72 -2.04 -9.78
C ILE A 160 10.88 -0.71 -10.55
N LEU A 161 9.77 -0.01 -10.81
CA LEU A 161 9.69 1.31 -11.43
C LEU A 161 9.08 2.34 -10.46
N TYR A 162 8.41 3.37 -10.99
CA TYR A 162 7.72 4.39 -10.22
C TYR A 162 6.27 3.99 -9.87
N PRO A 163 5.72 4.45 -8.73
CA PRO A 163 6.40 5.19 -7.66
C PRO A 163 7.46 4.34 -6.96
N SER A 164 8.61 4.95 -6.61
CA SER A 164 9.80 4.22 -6.16
C SER A 164 9.99 4.22 -4.63
N ASP A 165 9.31 5.12 -3.93
CA ASP A 165 9.40 5.25 -2.47
C ASP A 165 8.06 5.09 -1.73
N ARG A 166 6.99 4.75 -2.46
CA ARG A 166 5.63 4.67 -1.94
C ARG A 166 4.90 3.42 -2.42
N GLU A 167 4.31 2.72 -1.45
CA GLU A 167 3.34 1.65 -1.68
C GLU A 167 1.97 2.23 -2.06
N LEU A 168 1.27 1.59 -2.99
CA LEU A 168 -0.11 1.94 -3.34
C LEU A 168 -1.05 0.77 -3.03
N GLY A 169 -2.17 1.08 -2.36
CA GLY A 169 -3.29 0.16 -2.20
C GLY A 169 -4.37 0.46 -3.25
N LEU A 170 -4.68 -0.51 -4.10
CA LEU A 170 -5.65 -0.39 -5.19
C LEU A 170 -6.80 -1.39 -4.97
N ARG A 171 -8.02 -1.03 -5.34
CA ARG A 171 -9.17 -1.96 -5.32
C ARG A 171 -9.82 -2.07 -6.68
N LEU A 172 -9.99 -3.29 -7.17
CA LEU A 172 -10.80 -3.57 -8.37
C LEU A 172 -11.31 -5.00 -8.34
N GLY A 173 -12.55 -5.24 -8.80
CA GLY A 173 -13.03 -6.59 -9.14
C GLY A 173 -13.01 -7.62 -8.00
N GLY A 174 -13.13 -7.20 -6.74
CA GLY A 174 -13.01 -8.10 -5.59
C GLY A 174 -11.56 -8.41 -5.20
N GLU A 175 -10.62 -7.56 -5.58
CA GLU A 175 -9.21 -7.68 -5.23
C GLU A 175 -8.73 -6.41 -4.54
N ILE A 176 -7.84 -6.59 -3.56
CA ILE A 176 -7.00 -5.55 -2.99
C ILE A 176 -5.59 -5.80 -3.52
N VAL A 177 -5.11 -4.90 -4.37
CA VAL A 177 -3.78 -4.97 -4.98
C VAL A 177 -2.84 -4.03 -4.25
N CYS A 178 -1.78 -4.59 -3.70
CA CYS A 178 -0.69 -3.88 -3.06
C CYS A 178 0.42 -3.70 -4.11
N LEU A 179 0.53 -2.52 -4.72
CA LEU A 179 1.64 -2.20 -5.61
C LEU A 179 2.81 -1.72 -4.77
N VAL A 180 3.90 -2.48 -4.72
CA VAL A 180 4.95 -2.29 -3.72
C VAL A 180 6.30 -2.12 -4.41
N PRO A 181 7.00 -0.98 -4.20
CA PRO A 181 8.37 -0.86 -4.64
C PRO A 181 9.33 -1.65 -3.74
N PRO A 182 10.48 -2.08 -4.27
CA PRO A 182 11.56 -2.61 -3.46
C PRO A 182 12.11 -1.53 -2.52
N ARG A 183 12.86 -1.93 -1.49
CA ARG A 183 13.58 -0.95 -0.66
C ARG A 183 14.53 -0.12 -1.54
N ILE A 184 14.62 1.16 -1.20
CA ILE A 184 15.54 2.08 -1.88
C ILE A 184 16.97 1.57 -1.74
N ALA A 185 17.61 1.33 -2.88
CA ALA A 185 19.03 0.97 -2.96
C ALA A 185 19.88 2.22 -3.18
N TRP A 186 21.15 2.19 -2.75
CA TRP A 186 22.04 3.34 -2.85
C TRP A 186 22.71 3.41 -4.23
N GLY A 187 22.57 4.55 -4.93
CA GLY A 187 23.33 4.84 -6.15
C GLY A 187 22.92 3.98 -7.36
N GLU A 188 23.87 3.20 -7.90
CA GLU A 188 23.65 2.34 -9.07
C GLU A 188 23.36 0.87 -8.72
N SER A 189 23.18 0.57 -7.44
CA SER A 189 22.81 -0.77 -7.01
C SER A 189 21.47 -1.19 -7.65
N PRO A 190 21.33 -2.49 -7.97
CA PRO A 190 20.02 -3.04 -8.32
C PRO A 190 19.02 -2.79 -7.18
N PRO A 191 17.71 -2.82 -7.47
CA PRO A 191 16.72 -2.73 -6.40
C PRO A 191 16.96 -3.82 -5.35
N TRP A 192 16.69 -3.50 -4.08
CA TRP A 192 16.89 -4.45 -3.00
C TRP A 192 15.97 -5.66 -3.20
N PRO A 193 16.48 -6.91 -3.12
CA PRO A 193 15.64 -8.09 -3.24
C PRO A 193 14.52 -8.14 -2.21
N PHE A 194 13.32 -8.54 -2.62
CA PHE A 194 12.17 -8.57 -1.71
C PHE A 194 12.29 -9.62 -0.59
N ASP A 195 13.03 -10.70 -0.83
CA ASP A 195 13.24 -11.80 0.13
C ASP A 195 14.39 -11.57 1.12
N GLU A 196 15.23 -10.55 0.90
CA GLU A 196 16.27 -10.14 1.86
C GLU A 196 15.70 -9.32 3.03
N ASP A 197 14.55 -8.65 2.84
CA ASP A 197 13.80 -7.95 3.89
C ASP A 197 12.30 -8.33 3.85
N PRO A 198 11.91 -9.53 4.33
CA PRO A 198 10.51 -9.93 4.38
C PRO A 198 9.63 -8.99 5.23
N ALA A 199 10.22 -8.27 6.19
CA ALA A 199 9.49 -7.32 7.03
C ALA A 199 8.93 -6.14 6.20
N HIS A 200 9.68 -5.68 5.18
CA HIS A 200 9.19 -4.69 4.21
C HIS A 200 7.93 -5.18 3.49
N VAL A 201 7.97 -6.42 2.98
CA VAL A 201 6.84 -7.04 2.28
C VAL A 201 5.62 -7.16 3.20
N TYR A 202 5.81 -7.62 4.44
CA TYR A 202 4.72 -7.79 5.40
C TYR A 202 4.10 -6.47 5.80
N ARG A 203 4.94 -5.46 6.07
CA ARG A 203 4.51 -4.09 6.32
C ARG A 203 3.63 -3.58 5.19
N ALA A 204 4.09 -3.72 3.94
CA ALA A 204 3.38 -3.19 2.79
C ALA A 204 1.99 -3.81 2.63
N VAL A 205 1.88 -5.14 2.76
CA VAL A 205 0.58 -5.84 2.71
C VAL A 205 -0.34 -5.39 3.83
N VAL A 206 0.12 -5.43 5.08
CA VAL A 206 -0.72 -5.08 6.24
C VAL A 206 -1.12 -3.61 6.19
N ALA A 207 -0.23 -2.72 5.78
CA ALA A 207 -0.52 -1.29 5.73
C ALA A 207 -1.54 -0.95 4.65
N THR A 208 -1.31 -1.39 3.41
CA THR A 208 -2.19 -1.07 2.29
C THR A 208 -3.57 -1.73 2.43
N ALA A 209 -3.61 -3.05 2.68
CA ALA A 209 -4.87 -3.76 2.84
C ALA A 209 -5.60 -3.32 4.13
N GLY A 210 -4.88 -3.18 5.24
CA GLY A 210 -5.44 -2.74 6.52
C GLY A 210 -6.05 -1.34 6.44
N GLN A 211 -5.38 -0.39 5.77
CA GLN A 211 -5.91 0.96 5.59
C GLN A 211 -7.23 0.95 4.81
N MET A 212 -7.27 0.24 3.67
CA MET A 212 -8.45 0.18 2.82
C MET A 212 -9.62 -0.52 3.52
N LEU A 213 -9.36 -1.67 4.15
CA LEU A 213 -10.38 -2.43 4.87
C LEU A 213 -10.92 -1.63 6.05
N MET A 214 -10.07 -0.97 6.84
CA MET A 214 -10.53 -0.20 7.99
C MET A 214 -11.34 1.03 7.58
N MET A 215 -10.89 1.78 6.57
CA MET A 215 -11.65 2.94 6.08
C MET A 215 -13.04 2.55 5.57
N ASP A 216 -13.14 1.45 4.83
CA ASP A 216 -14.42 0.96 4.34
C ASP A 216 -15.29 0.41 5.47
N PHE A 217 -14.69 -0.31 6.43
CA PHE A 217 -15.38 -0.78 7.61
C PHE A 217 -15.98 0.37 8.41
N LEU A 218 -15.21 1.42 8.69
CA LEU A 218 -15.69 2.60 9.41
C LEU A 218 -16.78 3.34 8.62
N ARG A 219 -16.65 3.45 7.30
CA ARG A 219 -17.65 4.08 6.45
C ARG A 219 -18.96 3.29 6.44
N ALA A 220 -18.90 1.98 6.27
CA ALA A 220 -20.07 1.09 6.28
C ALA A 220 -20.79 1.08 7.63
N ASN A 221 -20.05 1.27 8.73
CA ASN A 221 -20.58 1.26 10.09
C ASN A 221 -20.76 2.67 10.69
N ALA A 222 -20.68 3.74 9.88
CA ALA A 222 -20.70 5.11 10.38
C ALA A 222 -21.94 5.43 11.25
N GLY A 223 -23.11 4.86 10.91
CA GLY A 223 -24.34 5.02 11.68
C GLY A 223 -24.37 4.27 13.02
N SER A 224 -23.51 3.27 13.19
CA SER A 224 -23.40 2.45 14.41
C SER A 224 -22.30 2.95 15.35
N ILE A 225 -21.37 3.76 14.85
CA ILE A 225 -20.30 4.35 15.67
C ILE A 225 -20.88 5.50 16.49
N SER A 226 -21.03 5.27 17.80
CA SER A 226 -21.56 6.28 18.72
C SER A 226 -20.62 7.48 18.87
N LEU A 227 -21.17 8.62 19.33
CA LEU A 227 -20.36 9.78 19.74
C LEU A 227 -19.32 9.43 20.82
N GLU A 228 -19.62 8.43 21.65
CA GLU A 228 -18.67 7.92 22.64
C GLU A 228 -17.47 7.21 21.99
N GLY A 229 -17.70 6.51 20.87
CA GLY A 229 -16.66 5.93 20.03
C GLY A 229 -15.74 6.97 19.38
N GLN A 230 -16.25 8.18 19.12
CA GLN A 230 -15.51 9.26 18.44
C GLN A 230 -14.87 10.27 19.41
N LYS A 231 -14.69 9.90 20.67
CA LYS A 231 -13.99 10.76 21.64
C LYS A 231 -12.57 11.07 21.13
N PRO A 232 -12.09 12.33 21.25
CA PRO A 232 -10.78 12.74 20.74
C PRO A 232 -9.64 11.82 21.19
N LEU A 233 -8.79 11.43 20.26
CA LEU A 233 -7.64 10.58 20.54
C LEU A 233 -6.50 11.44 21.14
N PRO A 234 -5.65 10.90 22.04
CA PRO A 234 -4.55 11.65 22.65
C PRO A 234 -3.37 11.79 21.66
N LEU A 235 -3.59 12.57 20.59
CA LEU A 235 -2.66 12.81 19.48
C LEU A 235 -2.11 14.24 19.55
N ASN A 236 -0.96 14.48 18.92
CA ASN A 236 -0.38 15.81 18.84
C ASN A 236 -1.05 16.64 17.72
N ASP A 237 -0.99 17.97 17.84
CA ASP A 237 -1.67 18.89 16.92
C ASP A 237 -1.18 18.76 15.46
N ALA A 238 0.12 18.58 15.26
CA ALA A 238 0.70 18.43 13.93
C ALA A 238 0.16 17.18 13.21
N PHE A 239 -0.02 16.08 13.95
CA PHE A 239 -0.61 14.86 13.43
C PHE A 239 -2.08 15.05 13.09
N MET A 240 -2.86 15.71 13.95
CA MET A 240 -4.27 16.00 13.72
C MET A 240 -4.49 16.94 12.53
N GLN A 241 -3.57 17.87 12.26
CA GLN A 241 -3.63 18.73 11.07
C GLN A 241 -3.49 17.93 9.77
N ASN A 242 -2.63 16.91 9.75
CA ASN A 242 -2.44 16.03 8.60
C ASN A 242 -3.51 14.94 8.49
N ASN A 243 -4.26 14.68 9.56
CA ASN A 243 -5.32 13.67 9.64
C ASN A 243 -6.56 14.31 10.29
N PRO A 244 -7.30 15.17 9.56
CA PRO A 244 -8.31 16.04 10.15
C PRO A 244 -9.53 15.31 10.71
N THR A 245 -9.84 14.11 10.23
CA THR A 245 -11.01 13.35 10.70
C THR A 245 -10.64 12.28 11.73
N TRP A 246 -11.57 11.96 12.61
CA TRP A 246 -11.40 10.86 13.57
C TRP A 246 -11.14 9.51 12.87
N ALA A 247 -11.81 9.26 11.74
CA ALA A 247 -11.65 8.01 10.98
C ALA A 247 -10.22 7.86 10.41
N GLU A 248 -9.64 8.94 9.89
CA GLU A 248 -8.23 8.94 9.43
C GLU A 248 -7.28 8.71 10.60
N GLN A 249 -7.47 9.41 11.72
CA GLN A 249 -6.64 9.26 12.92
C GLN A 249 -6.70 7.83 13.49
N PHE A 250 -7.90 7.28 13.63
CA PHE A 250 -8.12 5.93 14.11
C PHE A 250 -7.51 4.89 13.16
N THR A 251 -7.73 5.05 11.86
CA THR A 251 -7.18 4.14 10.84
C THR A 251 -5.66 4.17 10.84
N TYR A 252 -5.04 5.33 10.97
CA TYR A 252 -3.59 5.44 11.04
C TYR A 252 -3.01 4.70 12.25
N LEU A 253 -3.60 4.91 13.44
CA LEU A 253 -3.20 4.20 14.66
C LEU A 253 -3.41 2.69 14.51
N PHE A 254 -4.52 2.28 13.91
CA PHE A 254 -4.82 0.89 13.63
C PHE A 254 -3.75 0.27 12.73
N VAL A 255 -3.49 0.87 11.57
CA VAL A 255 -2.54 0.36 10.57
C VAL A 255 -1.14 0.22 11.17
N THR A 256 -0.63 1.29 11.78
CA THR A 256 0.71 1.27 12.37
C THR A 256 0.82 0.27 13.53
N SER A 257 -0.22 0.14 14.34
CA SER A 257 -0.23 -0.89 15.40
C SER A 257 -0.32 -2.30 14.82
N ALA A 258 -1.14 -2.51 13.79
CA ALA A 258 -1.33 -3.80 13.14
C ALA A 258 -0.03 -4.28 12.48
N VAL A 259 0.71 -3.40 11.81
CA VAL A 259 2.03 -3.70 11.26
C VAL A 259 2.98 -4.14 12.38
N ALA A 260 3.11 -3.35 13.46
CA ALA A 260 4.00 -3.68 14.56
C ALA A 260 3.67 -5.05 15.19
N ILE A 261 2.38 -5.32 15.40
CA ILE A 261 1.88 -6.61 15.92
C ILE A 261 2.25 -7.76 14.99
N PHE A 262 2.01 -7.60 13.69
CA PHE A 262 2.28 -8.64 12.71
C PHE A 262 3.78 -8.94 12.59
N LEU A 263 4.62 -7.89 12.57
CA LEU A 263 6.07 -8.04 12.56
C LEU A 263 6.59 -8.74 13.82
N GLU A 264 6.05 -8.43 14.99
CA GLU A 264 6.44 -9.11 16.24
C GLU A 264 6.06 -10.60 16.20
N ASP A 265 4.87 -10.93 15.67
CA ASP A 265 4.36 -12.30 15.62
C ASP A 265 5.04 -13.17 14.54
N HIS A 266 5.49 -12.57 13.45
CA HIS A 266 5.95 -13.31 12.26
C HIS A 266 7.42 -13.08 11.87
N VAL A 267 8.08 -12.05 12.40
CA VAL A 267 9.50 -11.76 12.16
C VAL A 267 10.28 -11.81 13.47
N SER A 268 10.15 -10.75 14.29
CA SER A 268 10.74 -10.68 15.61
C SER A 268 10.26 -9.44 16.35
N ARG A 269 10.39 -9.46 17.69
CA ARG A 269 10.18 -8.28 18.52
C ARG A 269 11.13 -7.13 18.16
N GLN A 270 12.38 -7.43 17.81
CA GLN A 270 13.37 -6.41 17.43
C GLN A 270 12.92 -5.63 16.19
N GLU A 271 12.38 -6.32 15.19
CA GLU A 271 11.88 -5.71 13.96
C GLU A 271 10.66 -4.82 14.24
N ALA A 272 9.73 -5.29 15.06
CA ALA A 272 8.59 -4.50 15.50
C ALA A 272 9.02 -3.23 16.27
N ASP A 273 9.97 -3.35 17.20
CA ASP A 273 10.50 -2.21 17.96
C ASP A 273 11.21 -1.20 17.04
N ALA A 274 11.97 -1.68 16.04
CA ALA A 274 12.64 -0.83 15.05
C ALA A 274 11.62 -0.06 14.18
N TYR A 275 10.57 -0.75 13.72
CA TYR A 275 9.46 -0.14 13.00
C TYR A 275 8.75 0.93 13.85
N VAL A 276 8.39 0.62 15.10
CA VAL A 276 7.74 1.56 16.03
C VAL A 276 8.60 2.78 16.28
N LEU A 277 9.92 2.61 16.47
CA LEU A 277 10.86 3.72 16.65
C LEU A 277 10.87 4.63 15.42
N MET A 278 10.90 4.05 14.21
CA MET A 278 10.90 4.83 12.97
C MET A 278 9.58 5.58 12.77
N GLU A 279 8.44 4.93 12.95
CA GLU A 279 7.13 5.59 12.82
C GLU A 279 6.97 6.75 13.81
N ARG A 280 7.42 6.57 15.06
CA ARG A 280 7.43 7.66 16.06
C ARG A 280 8.31 8.82 15.61
N ARG A 281 9.47 8.56 15.01
CA ARG A 281 10.36 9.60 14.52
C ARG A 281 9.76 10.38 13.35
N VAL A 282 9.07 9.70 12.44
CA VAL A 282 8.47 10.30 11.24
C VAL A 282 7.21 11.09 11.59
N THR A 283 6.38 10.58 12.50
CA THR A 283 5.03 11.14 12.77
C THR A 283 4.88 11.88 14.09
N GLY A 284 5.83 11.72 15.01
CA GLY A 284 5.71 12.25 16.38
C GLY A 284 4.66 11.54 17.24
N LEU A 285 4.21 10.34 16.86
CA LEU A 285 3.16 9.60 17.59
C LEU A 285 3.66 8.87 18.84
N ASP A 286 3.85 9.59 19.93
CA ASP A 286 4.22 8.98 21.23
C ASP A 286 3.17 8.02 21.80
N VAL A 287 1.95 8.05 21.27
CA VAL A 287 0.85 7.16 21.69
C VAL A 287 0.90 5.79 20.99
N LEU A 288 1.82 5.56 20.05
CA LEU A 288 1.88 4.31 19.29
C LEU A 288 2.15 3.07 20.18
N PRO A 289 3.16 3.04 21.08
CA PRO A 289 3.36 1.89 21.96
C PRO A 289 2.13 1.52 22.82
N PRO A 290 1.45 2.47 23.50
CA PRO A 290 0.21 2.13 24.21
C PRO A 290 -0.94 1.74 23.28
N ALA A 291 -1.02 2.27 22.05
CA ALA A 291 -2.01 1.81 21.06
C ALA A 291 -1.80 0.33 20.71
N ILE A 292 -0.56 -0.10 20.48
CA ILE A 292 -0.21 -1.52 20.24
C ILE A 292 -0.69 -2.41 21.39
N GLN A 293 -0.47 -1.99 22.65
CA GLN A 293 -0.94 -2.74 23.81
C GLN A 293 -2.47 -2.85 23.86
N VAL A 294 -3.19 -1.77 23.53
CA VAL A 294 -4.65 -1.74 23.46
C VAL A 294 -5.18 -2.67 22.36
N TYR A 295 -4.56 -2.69 21.18
CA TYR A 295 -4.94 -3.60 20.10
C TYR A 295 -4.59 -5.06 20.41
N ARG A 296 -3.44 -5.34 21.02
CA ARG A 296 -3.09 -6.68 21.52
C ARG A 296 -4.12 -7.18 22.54
N ARG A 297 -4.57 -6.31 23.44
CA ARG A 297 -5.65 -6.64 24.37
C ARG A 297 -6.94 -6.96 23.62
N TYR A 298 -7.36 -6.09 22.69
CA TYR A 298 -8.53 -6.33 21.86
C TYR A 298 -8.47 -7.70 21.16
N MET A 299 -7.35 -8.04 20.53
CA MET A 299 -7.17 -9.33 19.85
C MET A 299 -7.31 -10.53 20.80
N ARG A 300 -6.85 -10.42 22.06
CA ARG A 300 -7.09 -11.47 23.06
C ARG A 300 -8.57 -11.60 23.40
N GLU A 301 -9.25 -10.48 23.63
CA GLU A 301 -10.67 -10.44 23.98
C GLU A 301 -11.55 -10.97 22.83
N VAL A 302 -11.18 -10.75 21.57
CA VAL A 302 -11.83 -11.39 20.41
C VAL A 302 -11.67 -12.90 20.45
N ARG A 303 -10.47 -13.42 20.73
CA ARG A 303 -10.21 -14.87 20.86
C ARG A 303 -10.98 -15.49 22.03
N ASP A 304 -11.19 -14.73 23.09
CA ASP A 304 -11.98 -15.13 24.26
C ASP A 304 -13.51 -15.02 24.00
N GLY A 305 -13.93 -14.50 22.84
CA GLY A 305 -15.33 -14.37 22.44
C GLY A 305 -16.05 -13.13 23.00
N ASN A 306 -15.30 -12.18 23.58
CA ASN A 306 -15.87 -10.96 24.17
C ASN A 306 -16.24 -9.89 23.13
N TYR A 307 -15.61 -9.92 21.95
CA TYR A 307 -15.91 -9.02 20.83
C TYR A 307 -15.98 -9.80 19.53
N SER A 308 -16.90 -9.42 18.63
CA SER A 308 -17.02 -10.01 17.29
C SER A 308 -16.18 -9.25 16.27
N THR A 309 -16.17 -7.91 16.36
CA THR A 309 -15.37 -7.04 15.49
C THR A 309 -14.86 -5.82 16.25
N ILE A 310 -14.04 -4.99 15.60
CA ILE A 310 -13.51 -3.78 16.23
C ILE A 310 -14.59 -2.77 16.54
N LEU A 311 -15.76 -2.86 15.88
CA LEU A 311 -16.90 -2.00 16.15
C LEU A 311 -17.36 -2.08 17.61
N ASP A 312 -17.35 -3.28 18.19
CA ASP A 312 -17.74 -3.51 19.58
C ASP A 312 -16.75 -2.86 20.56
N PHE A 313 -15.50 -2.66 20.13
CA PHE A 313 -14.41 -2.14 20.94
C PHE A 313 -14.21 -0.62 20.83
N ILE A 314 -14.61 -0.02 19.71
CA ILE A 314 -14.46 1.43 19.44
C ILE A 314 -14.95 2.32 20.61
N PRO A 315 -16.12 2.08 21.24
CA PRO A 315 -16.59 2.88 22.39
C PRO A 315 -15.63 2.91 23.59
N HIS A 316 -14.76 1.91 23.71
CA HIS A 316 -13.81 1.80 24.81
C HIS A 316 -12.39 2.25 24.44
N PHE A 317 -12.08 2.31 23.14
CA PHE A 317 -10.73 2.54 22.62
C PHE A 317 -10.07 3.81 23.17
N SER A 318 -10.70 4.98 23.00
CA SER A 318 -10.14 6.27 23.42
C SER A 318 -9.83 6.31 24.93
N ARG A 319 -10.72 5.74 25.75
CA ARG A 319 -10.53 5.65 27.21
C ARG A 319 -9.34 4.74 27.55
N GLN A 320 -9.29 3.54 26.97
CA GLN A 320 -8.20 2.59 27.22
C GLN A 320 -6.85 3.14 26.77
N LEU A 321 -6.82 3.79 25.60
CA LEU A 321 -5.62 4.42 25.05
C LEU A 321 -5.08 5.52 25.97
N ARG A 322 -5.95 6.38 26.53
CA ARG A 322 -5.52 7.41 27.49
C ARG A 322 -4.97 6.81 28.79
N ILE A 323 -5.58 5.73 29.29
CA ILE A 323 -5.09 5.04 30.49
C ILE A 323 -3.71 4.45 30.21
N ALA A 324 -3.56 3.67 29.14
CA ALA A 324 -2.30 3.06 28.76
C ALA A 324 -1.20 4.11 28.52
N HIS A 325 -1.53 5.23 27.86
CA HIS A 325 -0.60 6.31 27.61
C HIS A 325 -0.14 7.05 28.88
N ARG A 326 -1.01 7.18 29.89
CA ARG A 326 -0.61 7.75 31.20
C ARG A 326 0.29 6.80 31.97
N VAL A 327 -0.05 5.51 32.00
CA VAL A 327 0.74 4.49 32.72
C VAL A 327 2.13 4.36 32.10
N GLY A 328 2.25 4.37 30.77
CA GLY A 328 3.55 4.29 30.08
C GLY A 328 4.44 5.53 30.22
N LYS A 329 3.95 6.62 30.81
CA LYS A 329 4.72 7.84 31.13
C LYS A 329 5.21 7.90 32.58
N MET A 330 4.71 7.00 33.45
CA MET A 330 5.17 6.84 34.84
C MET A 330 6.34 5.86 34.88
#